data_AF-A0A9E4WCM2-F1
#
_entry.id   AF-A0A9E4WCM2-F1
#
_cell.length_a   1.000
_cell.length_b   1.000
_cell.length_c   1.000
_cell.angle_alpha   90.00
_cell.angle_beta   90.00
_cell.angle_gamma   90.00
#
_symmetry.space_group_name_H-M   'P 1'
#
loop_
_entity.id
_entity.type
_entity.pdbx_description
1 polymer ?
#
loop_
_entity_poly.entity_id
_entity_poly.type
_entity_poly.pdbx_seq_one_letter_code
_entity_poly.pdbx_strand_id
1 'polypeptide(L)'
;MTSAADKFWQQTEAALAELSTDVSLRRDDFYSQPDWDVYQMRYTSVDGYWLFAWLSVPHGGGPFPAVIRMPDYGSVHDIVYTPLRERAVVMNPTFRGQRQSDQGFQAQFPGLLTQGIEDLDSYVMRRVFA
;
A
#
# COMPACT_ATOMS: atom_id res chain seq x y z
N MET A 1 27.83 2.25 16.03
CA MET A 1 26.94 3.25 16.65
C MET A 1 25.75 3.41 15.72
N THR A 2 24.52 3.24 16.22
CA THR A 2 23.29 3.42 15.45
C THR A 2 23.11 4.91 15.11
N SER A 3 22.89 5.24 13.84
CA SER A 3 22.69 6.63 13.42
C SER A 3 21.28 7.13 13.77
N ALA A 4 21.05 8.45 13.66
CA ALA A 4 19.71 9.01 13.82
C ALA A 4 18.73 8.47 12.77
N ALA A 5 19.20 8.25 11.53
CA ALA A 5 18.40 7.66 10.45
C ALA A 5 18.03 6.20 10.75
N ASP A 6 18.98 5.41 11.28
CA ASP A 6 18.69 4.03 11.67
C ASP A 6 17.63 3.97 12.77
N LYS A 7 17.74 4.85 13.78
CA LYS A 7 16.78 4.92 14.88
C LYS A 7 15.38 5.29 14.38
N PHE A 8 15.28 6.22 13.44
CA PHE A 8 14.01 6.64 12.84
C PHE A 8 13.27 5.47 12.16
N TRP A 9 13.99 4.68 11.35
CA TRP A 9 13.40 3.52 10.67
C TRP A 9 13.09 2.37 11.63
N GLN A 10 14.00 2.07 12.56
CA GLN A 10 13.77 1.02 13.57
C GLN A 10 12.53 1.29 14.42
N GLN A 11 12.27 2.54 14.80
CA GLN A 11 11.04 2.90 15.52
C GLN A 11 9.79 2.69 14.68
N THR A 12 9.88 2.95 13.37
CA THR A 12 8.77 2.78 12.44
C THR A 12 8.47 1.29 12.22
N GLU A 13 9.50 0.49 12.03
CA GLU A 13 9.40 -0.98 11.94
C GLU A 13 8.87 -1.60 13.23
N ALA A 14 9.33 -1.13 14.40
CA ALA A 14 8.84 -1.62 15.69
C ALA A 14 7.35 -1.36 15.88
N ALA A 15 6.87 -0.15 15.53
CA ALA A 15 5.45 0.18 15.59
C ALA A 15 4.61 -0.72 14.67
N LEU A 16 5.13 -1.03 13.48
CA LEU A 16 4.48 -1.96 12.54
C LEU A 16 4.47 -3.41 13.03
N ALA A 17 5.55 -3.87 13.67
CA ALA A 17 5.70 -5.25 14.13
C ALA A 17 4.69 -5.64 15.23
N GLU A 18 4.16 -4.67 15.95
CA GLU A 18 3.12 -4.88 16.99
C GLU A 18 1.71 -5.05 16.40
N LEU A 19 1.52 -4.72 15.11
CA LEU A 19 0.20 -4.72 14.48
C LEU A 19 -0.09 -6.06 13.80
N SER A 20 -1.33 -6.52 13.94
CA SER A 20 -1.86 -7.54 13.03
C SER A 20 -2.18 -6.87 11.70
N THR A 21 -1.72 -7.45 10.59
CA THR A 21 -1.96 -6.89 9.26
C THR A 21 -3.45 -6.85 8.89
N ASP A 22 -4.31 -7.66 9.53
CA ASP A 22 -5.75 -7.76 9.31
C ASP A 22 -6.17 -7.54 7.83
N VAL A 23 -5.93 -8.56 7.02
CA VAL A 23 -6.16 -8.50 5.57
C VAL A 23 -7.61 -8.84 5.26
N SER A 24 -8.31 -7.94 4.58
CA SER A 24 -9.61 -8.21 3.98
C SER A 24 -9.50 -8.19 2.45
N LEU A 25 -10.09 -9.19 1.78
CA LEU A 25 -10.15 -9.27 0.33
C LEU A 25 -11.60 -9.25 -0.14
N ARG A 26 -11.91 -8.35 -1.07
CA ARG A 26 -13.18 -8.35 -1.79
C ARG A 26 -12.91 -8.56 -3.27
N ARG A 27 -13.38 -9.68 -3.83
CA ARG A 27 -13.25 -9.96 -5.27
C ARG A 27 -13.95 -8.87 -6.09
N ASP A 28 -13.31 -8.49 -7.18
CA ASP A 28 -13.82 -7.56 -8.18
C ASP A 28 -14.11 -8.32 -9.47
N ASP A 29 -15.40 -8.53 -9.75
CA ASP A 29 -15.84 -9.34 -10.89
C ASP A 29 -15.57 -8.65 -12.24
N PHE A 30 -15.46 -7.32 -12.26
CA PHE A 30 -15.25 -6.54 -13.48
C PHE A 30 -13.83 -6.72 -14.02
N TYR A 31 -12.83 -6.69 -13.14
CA TYR A 31 -11.42 -6.83 -13.55
C TYR A 31 -10.90 -8.28 -13.52
N SER A 32 -11.63 -9.21 -12.89
CA SER A 32 -11.32 -10.63 -12.92
C SER A 32 -11.52 -11.22 -14.33
N GLN A 33 -10.73 -12.23 -14.66
CA GLN A 33 -10.75 -12.93 -15.94
C GLN A 33 -10.72 -14.44 -15.72
N PRO A 34 -10.92 -15.28 -16.76
CA PRO A 34 -10.84 -16.73 -16.62
C PRO A 34 -9.50 -17.27 -16.10
N ASP A 35 -8.41 -16.50 -16.23
CA ASP A 35 -7.06 -16.90 -15.84
C ASP A 35 -6.58 -16.27 -14.53
N TRP A 36 -7.29 -15.28 -13.97
CA TRP A 36 -6.94 -14.62 -12.71
C TRP A 36 -8.13 -13.94 -12.03
N ASP A 37 -8.06 -13.84 -10.71
CA ASP A 37 -8.97 -13.01 -9.92
C ASP A 37 -8.33 -11.67 -9.56
N VAL A 38 -9.14 -10.62 -9.55
CA VAL A 38 -8.77 -9.32 -9.01
C VAL A 38 -9.51 -9.06 -7.71
N TYR A 39 -8.81 -8.52 -6.73
CA TYR A 39 -9.31 -8.20 -5.41
C TYR A 39 -9.05 -6.74 -5.07
N GLN A 40 -10.05 -6.14 -4.43
CA GLN A 40 -9.91 -4.96 -3.60
C GLN A 40 -9.44 -5.42 -2.22
N MET A 41 -8.15 -5.25 -1.97
CA MET A 41 -7.50 -5.63 -0.72
C MET A 41 -7.48 -4.45 0.24
N ARG A 42 -7.71 -4.71 1.53
CA ARG A 42 -7.44 -3.78 2.63
C ARG A 42 -6.54 -4.43 3.66
N TYR A 43 -5.68 -3.65 4.28
CA TYR A 43 -4.75 -4.11 5.33
C TYR A 43 -4.39 -2.96 6.27
N THR A 44 -4.02 -3.30 7.51
CA THR A 44 -3.71 -2.34 8.57
C THR A 44 -2.28 -1.80 8.44
N SER A 45 -2.14 -0.51 8.74
CA SER A 45 -0.93 0.32 8.85
C SER A 45 -0.91 0.96 10.25
N VAL A 46 0.16 1.68 10.61
CA VAL A 46 0.29 2.35 11.91
C VAL A 46 -0.91 3.24 12.27
N ASP A 47 -1.13 3.45 13.57
CA ASP A 47 -2.23 4.25 14.12
C ASP A 47 -3.65 3.69 13.79
N GLY A 48 -3.76 2.38 13.54
CA GLY A 48 -5.04 1.74 13.18
C GLY A 48 -5.59 2.20 11.82
N TYR A 49 -4.72 2.73 10.97
CA TYR A 49 -5.06 3.15 9.62
C TYR A 49 -5.21 1.92 8.72
N TRP A 50 -6.11 1.92 7.75
CA TRP A 50 -6.11 0.90 6.72
C TRP A 50 -5.69 1.48 5.37
N LEU A 51 -4.93 0.67 4.65
CA LEU A 51 -4.51 0.92 3.29
C LEU A 51 -5.27 0.03 2.33
N PHE A 52 -5.29 0.43 1.07
CA PHE A 52 -5.94 -0.28 -0.02
C PHE A 52 -4.89 -0.78 -1.01
N ALA A 53 -5.18 -1.89 -1.67
CA ALA A 53 -4.44 -2.33 -2.83
C ALA A 53 -5.34 -3.02 -3.84
N TRP A 54 -5.03 -2.84 -5.12
CA TRP A 54 -5.48 -3.76 -6.15
C TRP A 54 -4.56 -4.98 -6.13
N LEU A 55 -5.13 -6.18 -5.99
CA LEU A 55 -4.38 -7.44 -5.97
C LEU A 55 -4.92 -8.35 -7.06
N SER A 56 -4.08 -8.74 -8.01
CA SER A 56 -4.40 -9.75 -9.02
C SER A 56 -3.70 -11.06 -8.68
N VAL A 57 -4.43 -12.17 -8.67
CA VAL A 57 -3.93 -13.51 -8.33
C VAL A 57 -4.24 -14.47 -9.48
N PRO A 58 -3.23 -15.06 -10.13
CA PRO A 58 -3.46 -16.05 -11.18
C PRO A 58 -4.17 -17.30 -10.65
N HIS A 59 -4.95 -17.96 -11.49
CA HIS A 59 -5.48 -19.29 -11.18
C HIS A 59 -4.41 -20.37 -11.36
N GLY A 60 -4.46 -21.42 -10.53
CA GLY A 60 -3.54 -22.56 -10.61
C GLY A 60 -2.93 -22.95 -9.27
N GLY A 61 -2.03 -23.93 -9.28
CA GLY A 61 -1.48 -24.54 -8.07
C GLY A 61 -0.40 -23.73 -7.34
N GLY A 62 0.14 -22.67 -7.95
CA GLY A 62 1.23 -21.88 -7.38
C GLY A 62 2.50 -22.69 -7.02
N PRO A 63 3.45 -22.11 -6.26
CA PRO A 63 3.50 -20.69 -5.89
C PRO A 63 3.75 -19.82 -7.13
N PHE A 64 3.18 -18.62 -7.14
CA PHE A 64 3.42 -17.64 -8.19
C PHE A 64 4.48 -16.62 -7.73
N PRO A 65 5.35 -16.12 -8.62
CA PRO A 65 6.13 -14.93 -8.32
C PRO A 65 5.21 -13.74 -8.04
N ALA A 66 5.70 -12.75 -7.28
CA ALA A 66 4.94 -11.54 -6.96
C ALA A 66 5.64 -10.29 -7.48
N VAL A 67 4.85 -9.32 -7.95
CA VAL A 67 5.29 -7.99 -8.36
C VAL A 67 4.45 -6.96 -7.61
N ILE A 68 5.13 -6.06 -6.90
CA ILE A 68 4.50 -4.91 -6.24
C ILE A 68 4.93 -3.66 -7.00
N ARG A 69 3.96 -2.92 -7.56
CA ARG A 69 4.19 -1.61 -8.18
C ARG A 69 3.91 -0.54 -7.14
N MET A 70 4.94 0.15 -6.67
CA MET A 70 4.75 1.23 -5.70
C MET A 70 3.89 2.37 -6.27
N PRO A 71 3.07 3.03 -5.44
CA PRO A 71 2.18 4.09 -5.89
C PRO A 71 2.93 5.33 -6.41
N ASP A 72 2.37 5.95 -7.44
CA ASP A 72 2.84 7.23 -7.97
C ASP A 72 2.27 8.42 -7.15
N TYR A 73 2.90 9.59 -7.27
CA TYR A 73 2.39 10.82 -6.66
C TYR A 73 1.13 11.32 -7.40
N GLY A 74 -0.05 10.97 -6.88
CA GLY A 74 -1.33 11.40 -7.44
C GLY A 74 -2.51 10.91 -6.61
N SER A 75 -3.70 11.46 -6.87
CA SER A 75 -4.90 11.14 -6.09
C SER A 75 -5.52 9.79 -6.45
N VAL A 76 -5.63 9.47 -7.75
CA VAL A 76 -6.31 8.27 -8.25
C VAL A 76 -5.31 7.17 -8.54
N HIS A 77 -5.70 5.93 -8.26
CA HIS A 77 -4.87 4.75 -8.42
C HIS A 77 -5.72 3.57 -8.91
N ASP A 78 -5.32 2.98 -10.03
CA ASP A 78 -6.05 1.89 -10.71
C ASP A 78 -5.28 0.57 -10.64
N ILE A 79 -5.84 -0.52 -11.19
CA ILE A 79 -5.13 -1.79 -11.36
C ILE A 79 -3.88 -1.63 -12.27
N VAL A 80 -2.92 -2.55 -12.19
CA VAL A 80 -1.84 -2.62 -13.17
C VAL A 80 -2.32 -3.39 -14.40
N TYR A 81 -2.43 -2.70 -15.53
CA TYR A 81 -2.72 -3.31 -16.83
C TYR A 81 -1.47 -4.01 -17.38
N THR A 82 -1.29 -5.28 -17.01
CA THR A 82 -0.15 -6.10 -17.43
C THR A 82 -0.57 -7.55 -17.70
N PRO A 83 0.02 -8.23 -18.71
CA PRO A 83 -0.18 -9.66 -18.94
C PRO A 83 0.49 -10.54 -17.88
N LEU A 84 1.32 -9.96 -16.99
CA LEU A 84 1.92 -10.73 -15.90
C LEU A 84 0.89 -11.33 -14.94
N ARG A 85 -0.34 -10.80 -14.91
CA ARG A 85 -1.43 -11.29 -14.03
C ARG A 85 -1.86 -12.73 -14.31
N GLU A 86 -1.53 -13.29 -15.47
CA GLU A 86 -1.75 -14.70 -15.80
C GLU A 86 -0.74 -15.64 -15.13
N ARG A 87 0.40 -15.11 -14.63
CA ARG A 87 1.53 -15.93 -14.18
C ARG A 87 2.22 -15.44 -12.91
N ALA A 88 1.83 -14.28 -12.40
CA ALA A 88 2.39 -13.64 -11.22
C ALA A 88 1.28 -12.97 -10.41
N VAL A 89 1.42 -12.96 -9.09
CA VAL A 89 0.65 -12.07 -8.22
C VAL A 89 1.09 -10.64 -8.51
N VAL A 90 0.15 -9.76 -8.85
CA VAL A 90 0.43 -8.35 -9.11
C VAL A 90 -0.34 -7.49 -8.12
N MET A 91 0.39 -6.69 -7.36
CA MET A 91 -0.16 -5.79 -6.35
C MET A 91 0.15 -4.33 -6.71
N ASN A 92 -0.86 -3.47 -6.60
CA ASN A 92 -0.74 -2.02 -6.71
C ASN A 92 -1.31 -1.39 -5.43
N PRO A 93 -0.48 -1.19 -4.38
CA PRO A 93 -0.91 -0.54 -3.15
C PRO A 93 -1.07 0.97 -3.34
N THR A 94 -1.97 1.55 -2.56
CA THR A 94 -2.05 2.99 -2.32
C THR A 94 -1.30 3.38 -1.05
N PHE A 95 -0.99 4.67 -0.90
CA PHE A 95 -0.42 5.21 0.34
C PHE A 95 -1.44 6.00 1.16
N ARG A 96 -1.11 6.26 2.43
CA ARG A 96 -1.92 7.07 3.35
C ARG A 96 -2.25 8.45 2.78
N GLY A 97 -3.54 8.74 2.61
CA GLY A 97 -4.08 9.96 2.04
C GLY A 97 -4.41 9.88 0.54
N GLN A 98 -4.00 8.81 -0.15
CA GLN A 98 -4.45 8.56 -1.52
C GLN A 98 -5.89 8.03 -1.53
N ARG A 99 -6.62 8.17 -2.65
CA ARG A 99 -8.00 7.68 -2.75
C ARG A 99 -8.09 6.20 -2.39
N GLN A 100 -9.10 5.80 -1.59
CA GLN A 100 -9.24 4.46 -0.97
C GLN A 100 -8.25 4.19 0.16
N SER A 101 -7.37 5.12 0.52
CA SER A 101 -6.54 5.08 1.72
C SER A 101 -6.54 6.44 2.37
N ASP A 102 -7.69 7.13 2.34
CA ASP A 102 -7.88 8.52 2.75
C ASP A 102 -8.77 8.65 3.99
N GLN A 103 -8.92 7.58 4.78
CA GLN A 103 -9.69 7.63 6.02
C GLN A 103 -9.04 8.60 7.01
N GLY A 104 -9.73 9.66 7.40
CA GLY A 104 -9.24 10.61 8.43
C GLY A 104 -8.06 11.48 7.99
N PHE A 105 -7.49 11.24 6.82
CA PHE A 105 -6.45 12.07 6.22
C PHE A 105 -6.55 11.96 4.70
N GLN A 106 -6.75 13.09 4.02
CA GLN A 106 -6.79 13.15 2.55
C GLN A 106 -5.59 13.99 2.07
N ALA A 107 -4.71 13.37 1.28
CA ALA A 107 -3.51 14.01 0.78
C ALA A 107 -3.83 15.07 -0.28
N GLN A 108 -3.00 16.12 -0.32
CA GLN A 108 -3.09 17.19 -1.30
C GLN A 108 -2.04 17.01 -2.40
N PHE A 109 -2.46 17.23 -3.65
CA PHE A 109 -1.62 17.13 -4.84
C PHE A 109 -1.76 18.44 -5.65
N PRO A 110 -0.82 19.40 -5.56
CA PRO A 110 0.41 19.39 -4.75
C PRO A 110 0.18 19.67 -3.25
N GLY A 111 1.13 19.28 -2.39
CA GLY A 111 1.13 19.64 -0.96
C GLY A 111 1.65 18.57 -0.02
N LEU A 112 1.40 17.28 -0.32
CA LEU A 112 1.78 16.17 0.55
C LEU A 112 3.28 16.15 0.85
N LEU A 113 4.16 16.42 -0.13
CA LEU A 113 5.62 16.29 0.07
C LEU A 113 6.21 17.21 1.14
N THR A 114 5.57 18.34 1.46
CA THR A 114 6.10 19.33 2.41
C THR A 114 5.34 19.35 3.74
N GLN A 115 4.34 18.49 3.90
CA GLN A 115 3.52 18.48 5.10
C GLN A 115 4.31 17.94 6.31
N GLY A 116 4.51 18.79 7.32
CA GLY A 116 5.27 18.45 8.53
C GLY A 116 6.78 18.33 8.33
N ILE A 117 7.33 18.89 7.24
CA ILE A 117 8.76 18.71 6.89
C ILE A 117 9.75 19.30 7.91
N GLU A 118 9.30 20.22 8.77
CA GLU A 118 10.12 20.88 9.78
C GLU A 118 10.46 19.97 10.99
N ASP A 119 9.69 18.90 11.21
CA ASP A 119 9.87 17.96 12.31
C ASP A 119 9.67 16.51 11.84
N LEU A 120 10.69 15.67 12.04
CA LEU A 120 10.71 14.25 11.65
C LEU A 120 9.56 13.44 12.24
N ASP A 121 9.08 13.78 13.44
CA ASP A 121 7.96 13.06 14.07
C ASP A 121 6.61 13.46 13.46
N SER A 122 6.52 14.67 12.90
CA SER A 122 5.33 15.19 12.22
C SER A 122 5.36 14.97 10.70
N TYR A 123 6.52 14.65 10.13
CA TYR A 123 6.71 14.57 8.70
C TYR A 123 5.89 13.45 8.07
N VAL A 124 4.99 13.82 7.16
CA VAL A 124 3.99 12.90 6.62
C VAL A 124 4.59 11.70 5.89
N MET A 125 5.79 11.84 5.31
CA MET A 125 6.41 10.73 4.57
C MET A 125 6.75 9.54 5.47
N ARG A 126 6.99 9.76 6.76
CA ARG A 126 7.13 8.64 7.71
C ARG A 126 5.89 7.76 7.69
N ARG A 127 4.71 8.37 7.72
CA ARG A 127 3.40 7.69 7.73
C ARG A 127 2.98 7.14 6.37
N VAL A 128 3.58 7.62 5.28
CA VAL A 128 3.41 7.07 3.93
C VAL A 128 4.14 5.74 3.78
N PHE A 129 5.28 5.58 4.46
CA PHE A 129 6.05 4.33 4.49
C PHE A 129 5.70 3.40 5.66
N ALA A 130 4.80 3.80 6.55
CA ALA A 130 4.42 3.07 7.76
C ALA A 130 2.99 2.49 7.67
#